data_AF-A0A9W8QM70-F1
#
_entry.id   AF-A0A9W8QM70-F1
#
_cell.length_a   1.000
_cell.length_b   1.000
_cell.length_c   1.000
_cell.angle_alpha   90.00
_cell.angle_beta   90.00
_cell.angle_gamma   90.00
#
_symmetry.space_group_name_H-M   'P 1'
#
loop_
_entity.id
_entity.type
_entity.pdbx_description
1 polymer ?
#
loop_
_entity_poly.entity_id
_entity_poly.type
_entity_poly.pdbx_seq_one_letter_code
_entity_poly.pdbx_strand_id
1 'polypeptide(L)'
;MGDVHGRHHKWDKMEDATVLEEVMLFLRKIWRGTPVDAAALTPAQIDYIEEGTPIFYTGRESCIQDKIDRLATQLPYIAATGGRGRTLFRTNKLMLGLGHVAVQPGDIVVLLWGEKSPFIIRTRENGGFTFVGDAYIDGIMYGEFLRTEPLQEVFDIY
;
A
#
# COMPACT_ATOMS: atom_id res chain seq x y z
N MET A 1 -7.40 14.87 31.46
CA MET A 1 -7.13 13.58 32.12
C MET A 1 -8.31 12.67 31.85
N GLY A 2 -8.13 11.68 31.00
CA GLY A 2 -9.21 10.82 30.49
C GLY A 2 -8.70 10.07 29.27
N ASP A 3 -8.13 8.92 29.56
CA ASP A 3 -7.49 7.94 28.68
C ASP A 3 -8.35 7.62 27.44
N VAL A 4 -7.87 8.00 26.25
CA VAL A 4 -8.47 7.61 24.97
C VAL A 4 -7.64 6.45 24.43
N HIS A 5 -8.02 5.25 24.86
CA HIS A 5 -7.75 3.97 24.21
C HIS A 5 -6.48 3.96 23.35
N GLY A 6 -5.38 3.50 23.96
CA GLY A 6 -4.19 3.03 23.26
C GLY A 6 -4.55 1.92 22.27
N ARG A 7 -5.06 2.30 21.11
CA ARG A 7 -4.96 1.50 19.90
C ARG A 7 -3.52 1.65 19.47
N HIS A 8 -2.66 0.73 19.94
CA HIS A 8 -1.41 0.46 19.25
C HIS A 8 -1.77 0.28 17.79
N HIS A 9 -1.41 1.25 16.95
CA HIS A 9 -1.65 1.12 15.53
C HIS A 9 -0.80 -0.05 15.07
N LYS A 10 -1.38 -0.95 14.27
CA LYS A 10 -0.69 -2.11 13.67
C LYS A 10 0.70 -1.76 13.10
N TRP A 11 0.83 -0.53 12.62
CA TRP A 11 2.02 0.03 12.02
C TRP A 11 3.06 0.54 13.03
N ASP A 12 2.73 0.73 14.31
CA ASP A 12 3.66 1.18 15.37
C ASP A 12 4.74 0.13 15.66
N LYS A 13 4.48 -1.15 15.40
CA LYS A 13 5.52 -2.21 15.45
C LYS A 13 6.41 -2.25 14.20
N MET A 14 6.02 -1.55 13.13
CA MET A 14 6.78 -1.39 11.89
C MET A 14 7.51 -0.05 11.84
N GLU A 15 8.06 0.38 12.97
CA GLU A 15 8.90 1.59 13.07
C GLU A 15 10.26 1.39 12.37
N ASP A 16 10.73 0.16 12.25
CA ASP A 16 11.97 -0.16 11.55
C ASP A 16 11.75 -0.19 10.01
N ALA A 17 12.45 0.69 9.30
CA ALA A 17 12.40 0.79 7.84
C ALA A 17 12.79 -0.53 7.13
N THR A 18 13.67 -1.31 7.74
CA THR A 18 14.12 -2.62 7.24
C THR A 18 13.01 -3.66 7.32
N VAL A 19 12.29 -3.68 8.46
CA VAL A 19 11.12 -4.54 8.68
C VAL A 19 10.00 -4.18 7.69
N LEU A 20 9.77 -2.88 7.49
CA LEU A 20 8.80 -2.40 6.52
C LEU A 20 9.17 -2.85 5.09
N GLU A 21 10.42 -2.64 4.67
CA GLU A 21 10.88 -3.05 3.35
C GLU A 21 10.70 -4.55 3.12
N GLU A 22 11.04 -5.35 4.13
CA GLU A 22 10.92 -6.79 4.08
C GLU A 22 9.47 -7.26 3.90
N VAL A 23 8.53 -6.69 4.66
CA VAL A 23 7.10 -7.03 4.52
C VAL A 23 6.55 -6.58 3.16
N MET A 24 6.99 -5.43 2.66
CA MET A 24 6.61 -4.97 1.32
C MET A 24 7.15 -5.91 0.23
N LEU A 25 8.37 -6.42 0.38
CA LEU A 25 8.91 -7.43 -0.54
C LEU A 25 8.07 -8.72 -0.53
N PHE A 26 7.63 -9.18 0.64
CA PHE A 26 6.70 -10.29 0.76
C PHE A 26 5.39 -10.02 0.02
N LEU A 27 4.73 -8.89 0.27
CA LEU A 27 3.49 -8.51 -0.42
C LEU A 27 3.66 -8.47 -1.93
N ARG A 28 4.78 -7.91 -2.42
CA ARG A 28 5.09 -7.84 -3.85
C ARG A 28 5.32 -9.21 -4.48
N LYS A 29 5.77 -10.23 -3.73
CA LYS A 29 5.84 -11.62 -4.22
C LYS A 29 4.44 -12.18 -4.42
N ILE A 30 3.55 -11.95 -3.45
CA ILE A 30 2.15 -12.40 -3.54
C ILE A 30 1.43 -11.71 -4.71
N TRP A 31 1.57 -10.40 -4.86
CA TRP A 31 1.01 -9.65 -6.00
C TRP A 31 1.50 -10.14 -7.36
N ARG A 32 2.71 -10.70 -7.43
CA ARG A 32 3.28 -11.30 -8.65
C ARG A 32 2.85 -12.74 -8.88
N GLY A 33 2.01 -13.32 -8.01
CA GLY A 33 1.64 -14.73 -8.05
C GLY A 33 2.84 -15.65 -7.80
N THR A 34 3.91 -15.14 -7.17
CA THR A 34 5.06 -15.97 -6.82
C THR A 34 4.69 -16.84 -5.61
N PRO A 35 4.87 -18.16 -5.67
CA PRO A 35 4.62 -19.03 -4.52
C PRO A 35 5.47 -18.61 -3.32
N VAL A 36 4.88 -18.59 -2.12
CA VAL A 36 5.58 -18.30 -0.87
C VAL A 36 5.31 -19.42 0.13
N ASP A 37 6.39 -19.96 0.69
CA ASP A 37 6.37 -21.01 1.72
C ASP A 37 6.40 -20.36 3.11
N ALA A 38 5.48 -20.78 3.99
CA ALA A 38 5.44 -20.36 5.38
C ALA A 38 6.76 -20.61 6.13
N ALA A 39 7.51 -21.67 5.78
CA ALA A 39 8.79 -22.00 6.43
C ALA A 39 9.90 -20.98 6.11
N ALA A 40 9.75 -20.19 5.05
CA ALA A 40 10.71 -19.18 4.63
C ALA A 40 10.38 -17.77 5.15
N LEU A 41 9.31 -17.64 5.95
CA LEU A 41 8.89 -16.34 6.48
C LEU A 41 9.70 -15.94 7.71
N THR A 42 9.92 -14.64 7.84
CA THR A 42 10.52 -14.06 9.03
C THR A 42 9.45 -13.73 10.09
N PRO A 43 9.85 -13.53 11.35
CA PRO A 43 8.92 -13.14 12.40
C PRO A 43 8.08 -11.91 12.05
N ALA A 44 8.69 -10.89 11.43
CA ALA A 44 7.96 -9.69 11.01
C ALA A 44 6.90 -9.96 9.94
N GLN A 45 7.19 -10.85 8.97
CA GLN A 45 6.21 -11.26 7.97
C GLN A 45 5.08 -12.07 8.59
N ILE A 46 5.41 -12.95 9.53
CA ILE A 46 4.42 -13.75 10.29
C ILE A 46 3.52 -12.82 11.09
N ASP A 47 4.09 -11.91 11.90
CA ASP A 47 3.34 -10.93 12.69
C ASP A 47 2.40 -10.11 11.79
N TYR A 48 2.89 -9.65 10.64
CA TYR A 48 2.07 -8.89 9.69
C TYR A 48 0.88 -9.68 9.12
N ILE A 49 1.08 -10.97 8.84
CA ILE A 49 0.04 -11.90 8.34
C ILE A 49 -0.96 -12.23 9.45
N GLU A 50 -0.49 -12.46 10.68
CA GLU A 50 -1.32 -12.79 11.83
C GLU A 50 -2.18 -11.62 12.28
N GLU A 51 -1.62 -10.41 12.30
CA GLU A 51 -2.34 -9.17 12.59
C GLU A 51 -3.30 -8.77 11.46
N GLY A 52 -3.19 -9.40 10.29
CA GLY A 52 -4.11 -9.27 9.16
C GLY A 52 -3.88 -8.01 8.32
N THR A 53 -3.70 -8.16 7.01
CA THR A 53 -3.54 -7.02 6.11
C THR A 53 -4.81 -6.16 6.09
N PRO A 54 -4.77 -4.81 6.14
CA PRO A 54 -6.01 -4.01 6.25
C PRO A 54 -6.93 -4.11 5.02
N ILE A 55 -6.43 -4.69 3.92
CA ILE A 55 -7.18 -4.96 2.68
C ILE A 55 -7.86 -6.34 2.73
N PHE A 56 -7.37 -7.26 3.57
CA PHE A 56 -7.85 -8.65 3.64
C PHE A 56 -8.05 -9.10 5.09
N TYR A 57 -9.28 -9.45 5.44
CA TYR A 57 -9.56 -10.19 6.67
C TYR A 57 -9.08 -11.64 6.53
N THR A 58 -7.89 -11.93 7.05
CA THR A 58 -7.31 -13.29 7.22
C THR A 58 -7.60 -13.81 8.63
N GLY A 59 -8.89 -13.95 8.97
CA GLY A 59 -9.35 -14.20 10.34
C GLY A 59 -9.94 -15.59 10.59
N ARG A 60 -9.98 -16.50 9.61
CA ARG A 60 -10.64 -17.82 9.76
C ARG A 60 -9.72 -19.01 9.53
N GLU A 61 -8.50 -18.76 9.09
CA GLU A 61 -7.53 -19.78 8.71
C GLU A 61 -6.74 -20.28 9.92
N SER A 62 -6.59 -21.61 10.03
CA SER A 62 -5.94 -22.28 11.16
C SER A 62 -4.40 -22.28 11.11
N CYS A 63 -3.80 -22.14 9.93
CA CYS A 63 -2.34 -22.08 9.79
C CYS A 63 -1.89 -20.92 8.88
N ILE A 64 -0.61 -20.54 8.99
CA ILE A 64 -0.02 -19.43 8.23
C ILE A 64 -0.04 -19.70 6.72
N GLN A 65 0.19 -20.95 6.29
CA GLN A 65 0.17 -21.29 4.86
C GLN A 65 -1.22 -21.05 4.25
N ASP A 66 -2.30 -21.42 4.94
CA ASP A 66 -3.67 -21.15 4.48
C ASP A 66 -3.92 -19.64 4.31
N LYS A 67 -3.36 -18.81 5.20
CA LYS A 67 -3.44 -17.34 5.09
C LYS A 67 -2.66 -16.84 3.87
N ILE A 68 -1.47 -17.38 3.61
CA ILE A 68 -0.67 -17.04 2.41
C ILE A 68 -1.44 -17.41 1.14
N ASP A 69 -1.97 -18.63 1.06
CA ASP A 69 -2.70 -19.12 -0.11
C ASP A 69 -3.97 -18.29 -0.37
N ARG A 70 -4.65 -17.89 0.72
CA ARG A 70 -5.76 -16.94 0.64
C ARG A 70 -5.33 -15.58 0.11
N LEU A 71 -4.24 -15.01 0.62
CA LEU A 71 -3.71 -13.73 0.11
C LEU A 71 -3.35 -13.86 -1.38
N ALA A 72 -2.67 -14.94 -1.77
CA ALA A 72 -2.29 -15.21 -3.17
C ALA A 72 -3.49 -15.36 -4.10
N THR A 73 -4.64 -15.84 -3.60
CA THR A 73 -5.87 -15.95 -4.39
C THR A 73 -6.65 -14.64 -4.43
N GLN A 74 -6.76 -13.94 -3.29
CA GLN A 74 -7.60 -12.75 -3.15
C GLN A 74 -6.96 -11.50 -3.77
N LEU A 75 -5.64 -11.34 -3.69
CA LEU A 75 -4.94 -10.15 -4.22
C LEU A 75 -5.14 -9.97 -5.74
N PRO A 76 -4.89 -10.99 -6.59
CA PRO A 76 -5.18 -10.90 -8.03
C PRO A 76 -6.67 -10.69 -8.31
N TYR A 77 -7.55 -11.34 -7.53
CA TYR A 77 -8.99 -11.16 -7.66
C TYR A 77 -9.40 -9.70 -7.38
N ILE A 78 -8.85 -9.06 -6.35
CA ILE A 78 -9.11 -7.64 -6.06
C ILE A 78 -8.47 -6.72 -7.10
N ALA A 79 -7.28 -6.99 -7.63
CA ALA A 79 -6.80 -6.23 -8.79
C ALA A 79 -7.77 -6.32 -9.97
N ALA A 80 -8.34 -7.51 -10.21
CA ALA A 80 -9.29 -7.75 -11.30
C ALA A 80 -10.70 -7.18 -11.01
N THR A 81 -11.12 -7.07 -9.75
CA THR A 81 -12.50 -6.73 -9.35
C THR A 81 -12.64 -5.41 -8.59
N GLY A 82 -11.55 -4.84 -8.09
CA GLY A 82 -11.46 -3.63 -7.25
C GLY A 82 -11.75 -2.31 -7.96
N GLY A 83 -12.39 -2.37 -9.13
CA GLY A 83 -12.98 -1.23 -9.82
C GLY A 83 -12.78 -1.31 -11.32
N ARG A 84 -13.88 -1.30 -12.08
CA ARG A 84 -13.81 -0.99 -13.52
C ARG A 84 -13.06 0.34 -13.66
N GLY A 85 -12.03 0.38 -14.50
CA GLY A 85 -11.22 1.59 -14.67
C GLY A 85 -10.04 1.71 -13.71
N ARG A 86 -9.56 0.61 -13.11
CA ARG A 86 -8.27 0.56 -12.39
C ARG A 86 -7.18 -0.18 -13.17
N THR A 87 -5.93 0.17 -12.94
CA THR A 87 -4.74 -0.50 -13.49
C THR A 87 -3.64 -0.62 -12.43
N LEU A 88 -2.82 -1.66 -12.56
CA LEU A 88 -1.60 -1.81 -11.76
C LEU A 88 -0.50 -0.89 -12.32
N PHE A 89 0.25 -0.25 -11.44
CA PHE A 89 1.42 0.54 -11.81
C PHE A 89 2.53 0.35 -10.78
N ARG A 90 3.72 0.85 -11.10
CA ARG A 90 4.86 0.84 -10.18
C ARG A 90 5.48 2.23 -10.14
N THR A 91 5.83 2.70 -8.95
CA THR A 91 6.58 3.94 -8.75
C THR A 91 8.07 3.74 -9.00
N ASN A 92 8.82 4.84 -9.13
CA ASN A 92 10.29 4.78 -9.27
C ASN A 92 10.99 4.21 -8.02
N LYS A 93 10.34 4.28 -6.85
CA LYS A 93 10.81 3.64 -5.60
C LYS A 93 10.38 2.17 -5.47
N LEU A 94 9.98 1.55 -6.59
CA LEU A 94 9.57 0.14 -6.67
C LEU A 94 8.33 -0.23 -5.85
N MET A 95 7.56 0.75 -5.38
CA MET A 95 6.25 0.55 -4.76
C MET A 95 5.23 0.20 -5.85
N LEU A 96 4.45 -0.85 -5.62
CA LEU A 96 3.31 -1.29 -6.39
C LEU A 96 2.05 -0.50 -6.03
N GLY A 97 1.37 0.03 -7.03
CA GLY A 97 0.12 0.73 -6.88
C GLY A 97 -1.02 0.15 -7.70
N LEU A 98 -2.23 0.47 -7.27
CA LEU A 98 -3.48 0.27 -8.00
C LEU A 98 -4.17 1.63 -8.13
N GLY A 99 -4.25 2.15 -9.35
CA GLY A 99 -4.73 3.50 -9.64
C GLY A 99 -5.66 3.54 -10.85
N HIS A 100 -6.13 4.72 -11.23
CA HIS A 100 -7.02 4.87 -12.39
C HIS A 100 -6.38 4.36 -13.70
N VAL A 101 -7.16 3.85 -14.67
CA VAL A 101 -6.64 3.33 -15.95
C VAL A 101 -5.87 4.36 -16.78
N ALA A 102 -6.06 5.65 -16.52
CA ALA A 102 -5.34 6.73 -17.21
C ALA A 102 -3.92 6.98 -16.66
N VAL A 103 -3.51 6.25 -15.61
CA VAL A 103 -2.15 6.35 -15.05
C VAL A 103 -1.13 5.95 -16.10
N GLN A 104 -0.06 6.75 -16.23
CA GLN A 104 1.00 6.52 -17.20
C GLN A 104 2.38 6.92 -16.64
N PRO A 105 3.48 6.50 -17.29
CA PRO A 105 4.82 6.95 -16.92
C PRO A 105 4.95 8.48 -16.90
N GLY A 106 5.57 9.01 -15.85
CA GLY A 106 5.72 10.45 -15.63
C GLY A 106 4.65 11.07 -14.73
N ASP A 107 3.57 10.35 -14.43
CA ASP A 107 2.61 10.77 -13.41
C ASP A 107 3.26 10.79 -12.00
N ILE A 108 2.76 11.70 -11.16
CA ILE A 108 3.31 11.99 -9.84
C ILE A 108 2.34 11.49 -8.78
N VAL A 109 2.86 10.77 -7.81
CA VAL A 109 2.12 10.37 -6.60
C VAL A 109 2.24 11.50 -5.57
N VAL A 110 1.11 11.94 -5.03
CA VAL A 110 1.05 12.95 -3.97
C VAL A 110 0.19 12.48 -2.81
N LEU A 111 0.56 12.93 -1.62
CA LEU A 111 -0.28 12.89 -0.43
C LEU A 111 -0.83 14.29 -0.20
N LEU A 112 -2.16 14.43 -0.22
CA LEU A 112 -2.82 15.68 0.10
C LEU A 112 -3.12 15.70 1.59
N TRP A 113 -2.65 16.74 2.29
CA TRP A 113 -2.94 16.89 3.71
C TRP A 113 -4.45 16.95 3.95
N GLY A 114 -4.93 16.12 4.88
CA GLY A 114 -6.35 15.99 5.20
C GLY A 114 -7.07 14.84 4.49
N GLU A 115 -6.45 14.24 3.47
CA GLU A 115 -7.01 13.12 2.74
C GLU A 115 -6.50 11.76 3.23
N LYS A 116 -7.31 10.72 3.00
CA LYS A 116 -7.04 9.35 3.48
C LYS A 116 -6.40 8.44 2.44
N SER A 117 -6.26 8.93 1.20
CA SER A 117 -5.74 8.16 0.08
C SER A 117 -4.64 8.93 -0.65
N PRO A 118 -3.61 8.24 -1.16
CA PRO A 118 -2.74 8.79 -2.18
C PRO A 118 -3.49 9.19 -3.45
N PHE A 119 -2.99 10.22 -4.13
CA PHE A 119 -3.50 10.65 -5.43
C PHE A 119 -2.41 10.66 -6.49
N ILE A 120 -2.85 10.54 -7.74
CA ILE A 120 -2.01 10.63 -8.91
C ILE A 120 -2.36 11.91 -9.66
N ILE A 121 -1.35 12.72 -9.94
CA ILE A 121 -1.46 13.97 -10.69
C ILE A 121 -0.49 13.98 -11.86
N ARG A 122 -0.79 14.79 -12.87
CA ARG A 122 0.05 14.97 -14.05
C ARG A 122 0.33 16.45 -14.29
N THR A 123 1.60 16.81 -14.45
CA THR A 123 2.02 18.18 -14.81
C THR A 123 1.43 18.59 -16.16
N ARG A 124 0.93 19.82 -16.26
CA ARG A 124 0.50 20.43 -17.53
C ARG A 124 1.61 21.32 -18.10
N GLU A 125 1.68 21.44 -19.43
CA GLU A 125 2.67 22.30 -20.10
C GLU A 125 2.56 23.78 -19.70
N ASN A 126 1.33 24.26 -19.49
CA ASN A 126 1.05 25.66 -19.13
C ASN A 126 0.99 25.91 -17.62
N GLY A 127 1.55 25.00 -16.81
CA GLY A 127 1.49 25.07 -15.35
C GLY A 127 0.26 24.41 -14.74
N GLY A 128 0.35 24.12 -13.44
CA GLY A 128 -0.66 23.37 -12.69
C GLY A 128 -0.67 21.87 -13.00
N PHE A 129 -1.69 21.19 -12.51
CA PHE A 129 -1.79 19.74 -12.54
C PHE A 129 -3.17 19.25 -12.99
N THR A 130 -3.19 18.13 -13.72
CA THR A 130 -4.40 17.35 -13.96
C THR A 130 -4.52 16.28 -12.89
N PHE A 131 -5.69 16.20 -12.26
CA PHE A 131 -6.05 15.08 -11.41
C PHE A 131 -6.29 13.82 -12.25
N VAL A 132 -5.51 12.76 -12.01
CA VAL A 132 -5.61 11.49 -12.73
C VAL A 132 -6.53 10.52 -11.99
N GLY A 133 -6.44 10.51 -10.66
CA GLY A 133 -7.28 9.67 -9.81
C GLY A 133 -6.67 9.42 -8.42
N ASP A 134 -7.45 8.80 -7.56
CA ASP A 134 -6.96 8.23 -6.30
C ASP A 134 -6.20 6.92 -6.56
N ALA A 135 -5.37 6.51 -5.62
CA ALA A 135 -4.61 5.27 -5.73
C ALA A 135 -4.41 4.59 -4.39
N TYR A 136 -4.41 3.26 -4.42
CA TYR A 136 -3.75 2.47 -3.39
C TYR A 136 -2.28 2.33 -3.78
N ILE A 137 -1.36 2.50 -2.82
CA ILE A 137 0.08 2.29 -3.01
C ILE A 137 0.64 1.63 -1.76
N ASP A 138 1.34 0.50 -1.92
CA ASP A 138 2.02 -0.17 -0.81
C ASP A 138 3.08 0.76 -0.18
N GLY A 139 3.11 0.81 1.15
CA GLY A 139 4.04 1.68 1.88
C GLY A 139 3.69 3.16 1.87
N ILE A 140 2.49 3.53 1.38
CA ILE A 140 1.98 4.90 1.48
C ILE A 140 0.59 4.94 2.13
N MET A 141 -0.33 4.06 1.70
CA MET A 141 -1.76 4.12 2.03
C MET A 141 -2.06 4.21 3.54
N TYR A 142 -1.21 3.66 4.40
CA TYR A 142 -1.43 3.61 5.84
C TYR A 142 -0.52 4.56 6.64
N GLY A 143 0.09 5.53 5.95
CA GLY A 143 0.93 6.56 6.55
C GLY A 143 2.40 6.15 6.73
N GLU A 144 2.82 5.01 6.20
CA GLU A 144 4.19 4.53 6.31
C GLU A 144 5.17 5.51 5.67
N PHE A 145 4.80 6.12 4.53
CA PHE A 145 5.60 7.14 3.85
C PHE A 145 5.78 8.44 4.65
N LEU A 146 4.81 8.82 5.50
CA LEU A 146 4.92 10.05 6.29
C LEU A 146 6.04 9.95 7.35
N ARG A 147 6.41 8.73 7.73
CA ARG A 147 7.49 8.47 8.69
C ARG A 147 8.87 8.74 8.13
N THR A 148 9.01 8.83 6.80
CA THR A 148 10.28 9.19 6.16
C THR A 148 10.47 10.69 6.06
N GLU A 149 9.66 11.48 6.77
CA GLU A 149 9.66 12.95 6.75
C GLU A 149 9.74 13.52 5.31
N PRO A 150 8.78 13.15 4.44
CA PRO A 150 8.85 13.56 3.04
C PRO A 150 8.76 15.07 2.92
N LEU A 151 9.41 15.61 1.89
CA LEU A 151 9.31 17.02 1.55
C LEU A 151 7.84 17.42 1.38
N GLN A 152 7.46 18.52 2.01
CA GLN A 152 6.12 19.08 1.94
C GLN A 152 6.16 20.35 1.10
N GLU A 153 5.29 20.41 0.09
CA GLU A 153 5.18 21.55 -0.81
C GLU A 153 3.73 22.02 -0.86
N VAL A 154 3.53 23.33 -0.92
CA VAL A 154 2.23 23.93 -1.18
C VAL A 154 2.12 24.17 -2.67
N PHE A 155 1.03 23.75 -3.28
CA PHE A 155 0.74 24.03 -4.68
C PHE A 155 -0.67 24.57 -4.83
N ASP A 156 -0.83 25.50 -5.76
CA ASP A 156 -2.11 26.06 -6.14
C ASP A 156 -2.81 25.13 -7.13
N ILE A 157 -4.11 24.88 -6.91
CA ILE A 157 -4.97 24.15 -7.83
C ILE A 157 -5.75 25.19 -8.64
N TYR A 158 -5.41 25.31 -9.92
CA TYR A 158 -6.04 26.21 -10.89
C TYR A 158 -7.08 25.49 -11.76
#